data_AF-A0A821R888-F1
#
_entry.id   AF-A0A821R888-F1
#
_cell.length_a   1.000
_cell.length_b   1.000
_cell.length_c   1.000
_cell.angle_alpha   90.00
_cell.angle_beta   90.00
_cell.angle_gamma   90.00
#
_symmetry.space_group_name_H-M   'P 1'
#
loop_
_entity.id
_entity.type
_entity.pdbx_description
1 polymer ?
#
loop_
_entity_poly.entity_id
_entity_poly.type
_entity_poly.pdbx_seq_one_letter_code
_entity_poly.pdbx_strand_id
1 'polypeptide(L)'
;MYVIRTNSKFYEKRLKYLLQTWILLVNEHTYFITDKILPNISYNHIILTEDICGYEKHTMNTLCCKTAHDFIFFQRNLKKYDWFCHFDDDQYVNIENLE
;
A
#
# COMPACT_ATOMS: atom_id res chain seq x y z
N MET A 1 9.93 1.97 5.14
CA MET A 1 8.50 1.59 5.11
C MET A 1 8.00 1.71 3.69
N TYR A 2 7.51 0.62 3.12
CA TYR A 2 6.95 0.60 1.78
C TYR A 2 5.43 0.59 1.88
N VAL A 3 4.77 1.52 1.18
CA VAL A 3 3.31 1.58 1.13
C VAL A 3 2.85 1.48 -0.31
N ILE A 4 1.97 0.53 -0.55
CA ILE A 4 1.43 0.24 -1.88
C ILE A 4 -0.05 0.60 -1.87
N ARG A 5 -0.42 1.57 -2.70
CA ARG A 5 -1.80 1.98 -2.89
C ARG A 5 -2.44 1.11 -3.96
N THR A 6 -3.58 0.53 -3.60
CA THR A 6 -4.34 -0.34 -4.51
C THR A 6 -5.85 -0.19 -4.28
N ASN A 7 -6.60 -0.97 -5.04
CA ASN A 7 -8.01 -1.25 -4.82
C ASN A 7 -8.24 -2.75 -5.02
N SER A 8 -9.17 -3.31 -4.25
CA SER A 8 -9.56 -4.71 -4.27
C SER A 8 -9.86 -5.25 -5.68
N LYS A 9 -10.43 -4.43 -6.57
CA LYS A 9 -10.70 -4.81 -7.97
C LYS A 9 -9.45 -5.06 -8.82
N PHE A 10 -8.30 -4.54 -8.40
CA PHE A 10 -7.02 -4.70 -9.08
C PHE A 10 -6.19 -5.85 -8.51
N TYR A 11 -6.67 -6.54 -7.48
CA TYR A 11 -5.95 -7.66 -6.87
C TYR A 11 -5.51 -8.71 -7.90
N GLU A 12 -6.48 -9.29 -8.63
CA GLU A 12 -6.19 -10.34 -9.63
C GLU A 12 -5.45 -9.81 -10.86
N LYS A 13 -5.59 -8.52 -11.18
CA LYS A 13 -5.04 -7.93 -12.41
C LYS A 13 -3.62 -7.40 -12.25
N ARG A 14 -3.23 -7.01 -11.03
CA ARG A 14 -2.00 -6.27 -10.76
C ARG A 14 -1.30 -6.82 -9.52
N LEU A 15 -1.92 -6.67 -8.35
CA LEU A 15 -1.24 -6.88 -7.07
C LEU A 15 -0.74 -8.31 -6.88
N LYS A 16 -1.53 -9.32 -7.30
CA LYS A 16 -1.16 -10.74 -7.18
C LYS A 16 0.19 -11.07 -7.82
N TYR A 17 0.54 -10.39 -8.91
CA TYR A 17 1.84 -10.58 -9.57
C TYR A 17 2.95 -9.86 -8.80
N LEU A 18 2.70 -8.64 -8.31
CA LEU A 18 3.68 -7.91 -7.51
C LEU A 18 4.04 -8.65 -6.20
N LEU A 19 3.05 -9.29 -5.56
CA LEU A 19 3.24 -10.12 -4.36
C LEU A 19 4.20 -11.30 -4.59
N GLN A 20 4.37 -11.75 -5.83
CA GLN A 20 5.28 -12.83 -6.21
C GLN A 20 6.66 -12.32 -6.67
N THR A 21 6.90 -11.01 -6.60
CA THR A 21 8.11 -10.37 -7.12
C THR A 21 8.79 -9.51 -6.04
N TRP A 22 9.00 -8.22 -6.29
CA TRP A 22 9.78 -7.33 -5.43
C TRP A 22 9.19 -7.19 -4.02
N ILE A 23 7.86 -7.28 -3.88
CA ILE A 23 7.20 -7.20 -2.57
C ILE A 23 7.63 -8.36 -1.68
N LEU A 24 7.86 -9.56 -2.24
CA LEU A 24 8.28 -10.73 -1.48
C LEU A 24 9.61 -10.47 -0.75
N LEU A 25 10.49 -9.66 -1.35
CA LEU A 25 11.80 -9.32 -0.80
C LEU A 25 11.70 -8.40 0.43
N VAL A 26 10.62 -7.61 0.54
CA VAL A 26 10.42 -6.59 1.58
C VAL A 26 9.07 -6.72 2.28
N ASN A 27 8.52 -7.94 2.35
CA ASN A 27 7.16 -8.21 2.83
C ASN A 27 6.91 -7.69 4.25
N GLU A 28 7.87 -7.87 5.17
CA GLU A 28 7.77 -7.42 6.56
C GLU A 28 7.69 -5.90 6.71
N HIS A 29 8.10 -5.16 5.69
CA HIS A 29 8.15 -3.69 5.66
C HIS A 29 7.12 -3.08 4.70
N THR A 30 6.28 -3.91 4.07
CA THR A 30 5.28 -3.50 3.09
C THR A 30 3.88 -3.44 3.67
N TYR A 31 3.16 -2.36 3.41
CA TYR A 31 1.78 -2.14 3.84
C TYR A 31 0.92 -1.74 2.64
N PHE A 32 -0.36 -2.11 2.66
CA PHE A 32 -1.28 -1.92 1.56
C PHE A 32 -2.41 -0.97 1.98
N ILE A 33 -2.53 0.15 1.28
CA ILE A 33 -3.69 1.04 1.41
C ILE A 33 -4.74 0.60 0.39
N THR A 34 -5.89 0.17 0.88
CA THR A 34 -6.93 -0.46 0.07
C THR A 34 -8.32 -0.23 0.65
N ASP A 35 -9.34 -0.39 -0.19
CA ASP A 35 -10.74 -0.34 0.19
C ASP A 35 -11.18 -1.58 0.97
N LYS A 36 -10.63 -2.77 0.66
CA LYS A 36 -11.05 -4.04 1.28
C LYS A 36 -9.88 -4.93 1.68
N ILE A 37 -10.16 -5.91 2.54
CA ILE A 37 -9.22 -6.98 2.87
C ILE A 37 -8.87 -7.74 1.58
N LEU A 38 -7.58 -7.99 1.38
CA LEU A 38 -7.05 -8.62 0.17
C LEU A 38 -6.64 -10.05 0.46
N PRO A 39 -6.84 -10.99 -0.48
CA PRO A 39 -6.35 -12.36 -0.32
C PRO A 39 -4.82 -12.41 -0.19
N ASN A 40 -4.30 -13.40 0.55
CA ASN A 40 -2.86 -13.65 0.71
C ASN A 40 -2.06 -12.48 1.33
N ILE A 41 -2.73 -11.51 1.97
CA ILE A 41 -2.10 -10.42 2.72
C ILE A 41 -2.65 -10.46 4.14
N SER A 42 -1.76 -10.45 5.13
CA SER A 42 -2.17 -10.47 6.53
C SER A 42 -2.80 -9.13 6.95
N TYR A 43 -3.79 -9.17 7.84
CA TYR A 43 -4.57 -8.01 8.26
C TYR A 43 -3.70 -6.86 8.84
N ASN A 44 -2.62 -7.18 9.54
CA ASN A 44 -1.68 -6.20 10.09
C ASN A 44 -0.86 -5.44 9.02
N HIS A 45 -0.86 -5.90 7.76
CA HIS A 45 -0.27 -5.21 6.62
C HIS A 45 -1.29 -4.42 5.81
N ILE A 46 -2.56 -4.38 6.22
CA ILE A 46 -3.63 -3.70 5.49
C ILE A 46 -4.08 -2.44 6.24
N ILE A 47 -4.19 -1.35 5.50
CA ILE A 47 -4.75 -0.08 5.96
C ILE A 47 -6.05 0.12 5.17
N LEU A 48 -7.19 -0.16 5.82
CA LEU A 48 -8.52 -0.02 5.22
C LEU A 48 -8.94 1.44 5.18
N THR A 49 -9.40 1.89 4.00
CA THR A 49 -9.80 3.29 3.80
C THR A 49 -11.27 3.50 3.38
N GLU A 50 -12.05 2.44 3.13
CA GLU A 50 -13.44 2.55 2.64
C GLU A 50 -14.32 3.39 3.57
N ASP A 51 -14.26 3.15 4.88
CA ASP A 51 -15.09 3.89 5.87
C ASP A 51 -14.67 5.35 6.05
N ILE A 52 -13.41 5.68 5.73
CA ILE A 52 -12.83 7.00 6.04
C ILE A 52 -12.81 7.89 4.78
N CYS A 53 -12.36 7.34 3.66
CA CYS A 53 -12.24 8.03 2.39
C CYS A 53 -13.48 7.85 1.51
N GLY A 54 -14.43 7.03 1.95
CA GLY A 54 -15.61 6.65 1.18
C GLY A 54 -15.31 5.61 0.10
N TYR A 55 -16.35 5.28 -0.66
CA TYR A 55 -16.26 4.32 -1.76
C TYR A 55 -15.24 4.74 -2.82
N GLU A 56 -14.52 3.76 -3.39
CA GLU A 56 -13.54 4.03 -4.43
C GLU A 56 -14.19 4.61 -5.69
N LYS A 57 -13.95 5.89 -5.93
CA LYS A 57 -14.41 6.59 -7.14
C LYS A 57 -13.26 7.05 -8.03
N HIS A 58 -12.01 6.77 -7.66
CA HIS A 58 -10.79 7.30 -8.33
C HIS A 58 -10.87 8.82 -8.59
N THR A 59 -11.44 9.56 -7.65
CA THR A 59 -11.46 11.03 -7.68
C THR A 59 -10.21 11.58 -7.02
N MET A 60 -9.86 12.83 -7.34
CA MET A 60 -8.76 13.54 -6.69
C MET A 60 -8.90 13.49 -5.15
N ASN A 61 -10.08 13.78 -4.62
CA ASN A 61 -10.32 13.78 -3.17
C ASN A 61 -10.11 12.42 -2.53
N THR A 62 -10.61 11.34 -3.16
CA THR A 62 -10.40 9.97 -2.65
C THR A 62 -8.93 9.58 -2.68
N LEU A 63 -8.17 10.01 -3.70
CA LEU A 63 -6.73 9.75 -3.80
C LEU A 63 -5.95 10.54 -2.75
N CYS A 64 -6.25 11.83 -2.56
CA CYS A 64 -5.65 12.66 -1.52
C CYS A 64 -5.93 12.09 -0.11
N CYS A 65 -7.15 11.61 0.14
CA CYS A 65 -7.49 10.98 1.41
C CYS A 65 -6.63 9.73 1.68
N LYS A 66 -6.51 8.83 0.70
CA LYS A 66 -5.60 7.66 0.81
C LYS A 66 -4.16 8.07 1.08
N THR A 67 -3.65 9.05 0.34
CA THR A 67 -2.29 9.57 0.53
C THR A 67 -2.09 10.19 1.91
N ALA A 68 -3.07 10.91 2.45
CA ALA A 68 -3.03 11.41 3.81
C ALA A 68 -2.93 10.25 4.83
N HIS A 69 -3.63 9.15 4.60
CA HIS A 69 -3.55 7.96 5.44
C HIS A 69 -2.20 7.24 5.35
N ASP A 70 -1.51 7.25 4.20
CA ASP A 70 -0.13 6.77 4.10
C ASP A 70 0.78 7.55 5.08
N PHE A 71 0.70 8.89 5.03
CA PHE A 71 1.52 9.76 5.86
C PHE A 71 1.19 9.64 7.34
N ILE A 72 -0.10 9.56 7.70
CA ILE A 72 -0.52 9.33 9.11
C ILE A 72 0.02 7.99 9.61
N PHE A 73 -0.01 6.96 8.78
CA PHE A 73 0.52 5.66 9.15
C PHE A 73 2.04 5.70 9.33
N PHE A 74 2.77 6.36 8.44
CA PHE A 74 4.22 6.56 8.58
C PHE A 74 4.56 7.34 9.85
N GLN A 75 3.84 8.44 10.12
CA GLN A 75 4.03 9.27 11.31
C GLN A 75 3.94 8.46 12.61
N ARG A 76 3.01 7.48 12.68
CA ARG A 76 2.86 6.59 13.84
C ARG A 76 4.02 5.59 13.99
N ASN A 77 4.78 5.37 12.94
CA ASN A 77 5.89 4.41 12.88
C ASN A 77 7.27 5.08 12.72
N LEU A 78 7.39 6.38 12.97
CA LEU A 78 8.67 7.12 12.84
C LEU A 78 9.81 6.58 13.73
N LYS A 79 9.49 5.85 14.81
CA LYS A 79 10.51 5.20 15.65
C LYS A 79 11.06 3.90 15.04
N LYS A 80 10.36 3.33 14.05
CA LYS A 80 10.68 2.04 13.43
C LYS A 80 11.30 2.22 12.04
N TYR A 81 10.95 3.27 11.32
CA TYR A 81 11.37 3.46 9.93
C TYR A 81 11.93 4.87 9.71
N ASP A 82 13.13 4.92 9.14
CA ASP A 82 13.79 6.18 8.76
C ASP A 82 13.30 6.69 7.38
N TRP A 83 12.90 5.77 6.50
CA TRP A 83 12.46 6.07 5.14
C TRP A 83 11.01 5.68 4.88
N PHE A 84 10.35 6.49 4.07
CA PHE A 84 8.99 6.28 3.59
C PHE A 84 8.99 6.27 2.05
N CYS A 85 8.44 5.20 1.47
CA CYS A 85 8.29 5.07 0.03
C CYS A 85 6.85 4.69 -0.29
N HIS A 86 6.21 5.46 -1.16
CA HIS A 86 4.87 5.23 -1.65
C HIS A 86 4.93 4.77 -3.11
N PHE A 87 4.17 3.73 -3.43
CA PHE A 87 4.04 3.19 -4.78
C PHE A 87 2.58 2.87 -5.13
N ASP A 88 2.26 2.92 -6.42
CA ASP A 88 1.01 2.40 -6.97
C ASP A 88 1.15 0.92 -7.34
N ASP A 89 0.02 0.21 -7.43
CA ASP A 89 -0.04 -1.23 -7.72
C ASP A 89 0.34 -1.64 -9.15
N ASP A 90 0.78 -0.70 -9.98
CA ASP A 90 1.30 -0.90 -11.33
C ASP A 90 2.79 -0.52 -11.46
N GLN A 91 3.50 -0.34 -10.34
CA GLN A 91 4.94 -0.07 -10.32
C GLN A 91 5.76 -1.30 -9.92
N TYR A 92 6.83 -1.55 -10.67
CA TYR A 92 7.87 -2.50 -10.28
C TYR A 92 9.03 -1.74 -9.62
N VAL A 93 9.49 -2.21 -8.47
CA VAL A 93 10.58 -1.57 -7.71
C VAL A 93 11.77 -2.52 -7.66
N ASN A 94 12.94 -2.03 -8.08
CA ASN A 94 14.19 -2.73 -7.84
C ASN A 94 14.69 -2.37 -6.43
N ILE A 95 14.51 -3.28 -5.48
CA ILE A 95 14.86 -3.07 -4.06
C ILE A 95 16.37 -2.87 -3.87
N GLU A 96 17.22 -3.60 -4.60
CA GLU A 96 18.68 -3.51 -4.46
C GLU A 96 19.23 -2.12 -4.80
N ASN A 97 18.53 -1.36 -5.65
CA ASN A 97 18.92 0.00 -6.04
C ASN A 97 18.24 1.09 -5.20
N LEU A 98 17.30 0.71 -4.33
CA LEU A 98 16.54 1.63 -3.49
C LEU A 98 17.06 1.66 -2.05
N GLU A 99 17.63 0.55 -1.58
CA GLU A 99 18.31 0.41 -0.28
C GLU A 99 19.77 0.89 -0.30
#